data_AF-A0AAW0G1F3-F1
#
_entry.id   AF-A0AAW0G1F3-F1
#
_cell.length_a   1.000
_cell.length_b   1.000
_cell.length_c   1.000
_cell.angle_alpha   90.00
_cell.angle_beta   90.00
_cell.angle_gamma   90.00
#
_symmetry.space_group_name_H-M   'P 1'
#
loop_
_entity.id
_entity.type
_entity.pdbx_description
1 polymer ?
#
loop_
_entity_poly.entity_id
_entity_poly.type
_entity_poly.pdbx_seq_one_letter_code
_entity_poly.pdbx_strand_id
1 'polypeptide(L)'
;MFGEDFVTVNKQDHINWAHLRPEVVELLDNFLTSEKEPVITRELMEENERLEEAAEEDSELVAMIKELIETRIRPAIQEDGGDIEYKAFDEETGACKSCSSSEDTLKHGIESMLKHYIEEVNEVEQILDPEEEIALKEFDRFEQQLKAKKSNQASAPPPSL
;
A
#
# COMPACT_ATOMS: atom_id res chain seq x y z
N MET A 1 -2.80 2.42 -8.68
CA MET A 1 -4.13 1.87 -8.32
C MET A 1 -5.19 2.68 -9.03
N PHE A 2 -6.29 2.05 -9.45
CA PHE A 2 -7.45 2.74 -10.01
C PHE A 2 -8.61 2.60 -9.03
N GLY A 3 -9.15 3.72 -8.55
CA GLY A 3 -10.40 3.79 -7.81
C GLY A 3 -11.56 4.16 -8.72
N GLU A 4 -12.75 4.30 -8.15
CA GLU A 4 -13.97 4.67 -8.89
C GLU A 4 -13.83 6.06 -9.56
N ASP A 5 -13.22 7.02 -8.86
CA ASP A 5 -13.06 8.41 -9.31
C ASP A 5 -11.62 8.94 -9.19
N PHE A 6 -10.66 8.09 -8.81
CA PHE A 6 -9.26 8.48 -8.65
C PHE A 6 -8.27 7.49 -9.27
N VAL A 7 -7.06 7.98 -9.55
CA VAL A 7 -5.93 7.14 -9.95
C VAL A 7 -4.73 7.48 -9.09
N THR A 8 -4.18 6.49 -8.41
CA THR A 8 -2.96 6.63 -7.61
C THR A 8 -1.75 6.32 -8.46
N VAL A 9 -0.81 7.27 -8.50
CA VAL A 9 0.46 7.17 -9.23
C VAL A 9 1.61 7.18 -8.24
N ASN A 10 2.34 6.06 -8.18
CA ASN A 10 3.56 5.97 -7.40
C ASN A 10 4.76 6.45 -8.24
N LYS A 11 5.66 7.18 -7.58
CA LYS A 11 6.93 7.60 -8.17
C LYS A 11 8.09 7.21 -7.26
N GLN A 12 9.27 7.11 -7.85
CA GLN A 12 10.51 6.97 -7.07
C GLN A 12 10.84 8.30 -6.37
N ASP A 13 11.44 8.24 -5.18
CA ASP A 13 11.66 9.41 -4.32
C ASP A 13 12.45 10.53 -5.01
N HIS A 14 13.48 10.16 -5.78
CA HIS A 14 14.36 11.10 -6.46
C HIS A 14 13.75 11.78 -7.70
N ILE A 15 12.56 11.37 -8.14
CA ILE A 15 11.86 11.97 -9.28
C ILE A 15 11.06 13.19 -8.81
N ASN A 16 11.18 14.32 -9.53
CA ASN A 16 10.42 15.53 -9.22
C ASN A 16 9.03 15.50 -9.86
N TRP A 17 7.99 15.72 -9.05
CA TRP A 17 6.60 15.81 -9.49
C TRP A 17 6.34 16.87 -10.56
N ALA A 18 7.09 17.97 -10.57
CA ALA A 18 6.94 19.02 -11.58
C ALA A 18 7.25 18.54 -13.00
N HIS A 19 8.09 17.51 -13.14
CA HIS A 19 8.42 16.90 -14.44
C HIS A 19 7.51 15.70 -14.75
N LEU A 20 7.09 14.95 -13.73
CA LEU A 20 6.25 13.76 -13.92
C LEU A 20 4.78 14.12 -14.20
N ARG A 21 4.26 15.18 -13.57
CA ARG A 21 2.84 15.57 -13.66
C ARG A 21 2.39 15.83 -15.10
N PRO A 22 3.11 16.61 -15.94
CA PRO A 22 2.71 16.84 -17.33
C PRO A 22 2.58 15.53 -18.13
N GLU A 23 3.54 14.62 -17.99
CA GLU A 23 3.55 13.34 -18.73
C GLU A 23 2.39 12.43 -18.31
N VAL A 24 2.13 12.33 -17.00
CA VAL A 24 1.01 11.52 -16.47
C VAL A 24 -0.33 12.06 -16.96
N VAL A 25 -0.53 13.38 -16.90
CA VAL A 25 -1.77 14.01 -17.34
C VAL A 25 -1.97 13.85 -18.85
N GLU A 26 -0.93 14.04 -19.66
CA GLU A 26 -0.99 13.83 -21.11
C GLU A 26 -1.32 12.38 -21.46
N LEU A 27 -0.75 11.40 -20.75
CA LEU A 27 -1.07 9.99 -20.95
C LEU A 27 -2.55 9.70 -20.65
N LEU A 28 -3.06 10.22 -19.53
CA LEU A 28 -4.46 10.05 -19.14
C LEU A 28 -5.40 10.72 -20.14
N ASP A 29 -5.11 11.95 -20.57
CA ASP A 29 -5.92 12.70 -21.54
C ASP A 29 -5.98 12.00 -22.90
N ASN A 30 -4.82 11.54 -23.38
CA ASN A 30 -4.72 10.73 -24.60
C ASN A 30 -5.51 9.42 -24.50
N PHE A 31 -5.48 8.78 -23.34
CA PHE A 31 -6.24 7.54 -23.12
C PHE A 31 -7.74 7.82 -23.13
N LEU A 32 -8.20 8.80 -22.35
CA LEU A 32 -9.63 9.18 -22.24
C LEU A 32 -10.22 9.69 -23.55
N THR A 33 -9.41 10.32 -24.39
CA THR A 33 -9.84 10.84 -25.71
C THR A 33 -9.70 9.79 -26.82
N SER A 34 -9.00 8.68 -26.55
CA SER A 34 -8.90 7.58 -27.52
C SER A 34 -10.16 6.72 -27.53
N GLU A 35 -10.56 6.21 -28.69
CA GLU A 35 -11.64 5.20 -28.81
C GLU A 35 -11.20 3.79 -28.36
N LYS A 36 -10.21 3.71 -27.46
CA LYS A 36 -9.74 2.44 -26.91
C LYS A 36 -10.76 1.90 -25.93
N GLU A 37 -10.81 0.57 -25.83
CA GLU A 37 -11.66 -0.07 -24.82
C GLU A 37 -11.23 0.35 -23.40
N PRO A 38 -12.21 0.55 -22.49
CA PRO A 38 -11.92 0.91 -21.11
C PRO A 38 -11.08 -0.18 -20.43
N VAL A 39 -10.08 0.25 -19.65
CA VAL A 39 -9.19 -0.69 -18.92
C VAL A 39 -9.94 -1.43 -17.81
N ILE A 40 -10.95 -0.78 -17.22
CA ILE A 40 -11.87 -1.38 -16.26
C ILE A 40 -13.10 -1.80 -17.04
N THR A 41 -13.23 -3.11 -17.31
CA THR A 41 -14.42 -3.66 -17.96
C THR A 41 -15.45 -4.06 -16.93
N ARG A 42 -16.70 -4.19 -17.38
CA ARG A 42 -17.79 -4.66 -16.53
C ARG A 42 -17.55 -6.08 -16.01
N GLU A 43 -16.91 -6.94 -16.82
CA GLU A 43 -16.56 -8.28 -16.36
C GLU A 43 -15.53 -8.25 -15.22
N LEU A 44 -14.55 -7.34 -15.26
CA LEU A 44 -13.57 -7.17 -14.18
C LEU A 44 -14.21 -6.66 -12.88
N MET A 45 -15.21 -5.78 -12.99
CA MET A 45 -15.98 -5.32 -11.81
C MET A 45 -16.82 -6.44 -11.21
N GLU A 46 -17.54 -7.20 -12.04
CA GLU A 46 -18.37 -8.34 -11.61
C GLU A 46 -17.50 -9.48 -11.04
N GLU A 47 -16.27 -9.68 -11.54
CA GLU A 47 -15.31 -10.62 -10.95
C GLU A 47 -14.82 -10.14 -9.57
N ASN A 48 -14.55 -8.84 -9.40
CA ASN A 48 -14.17 -8.26 -8.11
C ASN A 48 -15.30 -8.36 -7.08
N GLU A 49 -16.53 -8.01 -7.45
CA GLU A 49 -17.71 -8.15 -6.57
C GLU A 49 -17.91 -9.61 -6.14
N ARG A 50 -17.72 -10.57 -7.05
CA ARG A 50 -17.81 -12.01 -6.71
C ARG A 50 -16.68 -12.49 -5.81
N LEU A 51 -15.48 -11.91 -5.94
CA LEU A 51 -14.36 -12.19 -5.03
C LEU A 51 -14.63 -11.58 -3.64
N GLU A 52 -15.26 -10.42 -3.59
CA GLU A 52 -15.71 -9.77 -2.36
C GLU A 52 -16.82 -10.60 -1.66
N GLU A 53 -17.85 -11.03 -2.40
CA GLU A 53 -18.93 -11.92 -1.90
C GLU A 53 -18.40 -13.29 -1.45
N ALA A 54 -17.44 -13.89 -2.18
CA ALA A 54 -16.81 -15.13 -1.76
C ALA A 54 -15.95 -14.96 -0.48
N ALA A 55 -15.47 -13.73 -0.24
CA ALA A 55 -14.82 -13.33 1.00
C ALA A 55 -15.80 -12.79 2.06
N GLU A 56 -17.11 -12.74 1.80
CA GLU A 56 -18.19 -12.49 2.77
C GLU A 56 -18.72 -13.78 3.43
N GLU A 57 -18.22 -14.96 3.05
CA GLU A 57 -18.36 -16.15 3.91
C GLU A 57 -17.61 -15.97 5.25
N ASP A 58 -16.77 -14.94 5.37
CA ASP A 58 -16.27 -14.43 6.64
C ASP A 58 -17.38 -13.68 7.39
N SER A 59 -17.69 -14.16 8.61
CA SER A 59 -18.38 -13.52 9.75
C SER A 59 -18.95 -12.09 9.54
N GLU A 60 -20.19 -11.82 9.99
CA GLU A 60 -20.82 -10.47 10.02
C GLU A 60 -19.86 -9.34 10.48
N LEU A 61 -18.92 -9.68 11.38
CA LEU A 61 -17.88 -8.79 11.87
C LEU A 61 -16.91 -8.32 10.77
N VAL A 62 -16.49 -9.20 9.86
CA VAL A 62 -15.61 -8.87 8.73
C VAL A 62 -16.31 -7.95 7.75
N ALA A 63 -17.60 -8.19 7.47
CA ALA A 63 -18.41 -7.29 6.66
C ALA A 63 -18.47 -5.88 7.27
N MET A 64 -18.68 -5.77 8.59
CA MET A 64 -18.65 -4.47 9.28
C MET A 64 -17.26 -3.79 9.20
N ILE A 65 -16.17 -4.54 9.35
CA ILE A 65 -14.80 -4.01 9.23
C ILE A 65 -14.60 -3.42 7.82
N LYS A 66 -14.93 -4.19 6.78
CA LYS A 66 -14.77 -3.77 5.38
C LYS A 66 -15.62 -2.52 5.08
N GLU A 67 -16.89 -2.51 5.51
CA GLU A 67 -17.77 -1.35 5.32
C GLU A 67 -17.22 -0.09 6.01
N LEU A 68 -16.75 -0.22 7.26
CA LEU A 68 -16.18 0.90 8.00
C LEU A 68 -14.89 1.43 7.36
N ILE A 69 -14.06 0.51 6.84
CA ILE A 69 -12.85 0.87 6.10
C ILE A 69 -13.22 1.74 4.90
N GLU A 70 -14.16 1.29 4.08
CA GLU A 70 -14.51 1.98 2.83
C GLU A 70 -15.24 3.30 3.09
N THR A 71 -16.17 3.32 4.04
CA THR A 71 -17.04 4.48 4.27
C THR A 71 -16.43 5.57 5.14
N ARG A 72 -15.41 5.26 5.96
CA ARG A 72 -14.86 6.22 6.93
C ARG A 72 -13.34 6.25 7.02
N ILE A 73 -12.68 5.10 7.09
CA ILE A 73 -11.23 5.07 7.36
C ILE A 73 -10.46 5.47 6.10
N ARG A 74 -10.77 4.86 4.94
CA ARG A 74 -10.13 5.15 3.67
C ARG A 74 -10.24 6.64 3.30
N PRO A 75 -11.42 7.29 3.38
CA PRO A 75 -11.53 8.74 3.17
C PRO A 75 -10.65 9.57 4.11
N ALA A 76 -10.53 9.17 5.37
CA ALA A 76 -9.77 9.93 6.37
C ALA A 76 -8.25 9.84 6.16
N ILE A 77 -7.73 8.72 5.64
CA ILE A 77 -6.29 8.52 5.45
C ILE A 77 -5.79 8.92 4.06
N GLN A 78 -6.68 8.99 3.07
CA GLN A 78 -6.34 9.43 1.71
C GLN A 78 -5.90 10.91 1.68
N GLU A 79 -6.37 11.74 2.62
CA GLU A 79 -5.89 13.12 2.78
C GLU A 79 -4.38 13.19 3.08
N ASP A 80 -3.86 12.21 3.82
CA ASP A 80 -2.45 12.06 4.15
C ASP A 80 -1.66 11.25 3.10
N GLY A 81 -2.32 10.81 2.02
CA GLY A 81 -1.75 9.98 0.96
C GLY A 81 -1.55 8.51 1.33
N GLY A 82 -2.16 8.06 2.43
CA GLY A 82 -2.19 6.66 2.83
C GLY A 82 -3.35 5.89 2.19
N ASP A 83 -3.23 4.57 2.17
CA ASP A 83 -4.32 3.68 1.77
C ASP A 83 -4.35 2.44 2.67
N ILE A 84 -5.52 1.80 2.76
CA ILE A 84 -5.77 0.62 3.60
C ILE A 84 -6.45 -0.48 2.81
N GLU A 85 -6.04 -1.72 3.07
CA GLU A 85 -6.65 -2.91 2.49
C GLU A 85 -6.85 -3.98 3.57
N TYR A 86 -8.10 -4.43 3.72
CA TYR A 86 -8.42 -5.57 4.58
C TYR A 86 -7.76 -6.84 4.03
N LYS A 87 -7.05 -7.57 4.90
CA LYS A 87 -6.39 -8.83 4.55
C LYS A 87 -7.03 -10.01 5.24
N ALA A 88 -7.13 -9.98 6.57
CA ALA A 88 -7.67 -11.08 7.34
C ALA A 88 -8.12 -10.61 8.72
N PHE A 89 -9.09 -11.30 9.29
CA PHE A 89 -9.50 -11.15 10.67
C PHE A 89 -9.20 -12.45 11.41
N ASP A 90 -8.26 -12.38 12.34
CA ASP A 90 -8.03 -13.45 13.31
C ASP A 90 -8.58 -12.97 14.66
N GLU A 91 -9.42 -13.78 15.30
CA GLU A 91 -9.96 -13.49 16.64
C GLU A 91 -8.84 -13.31 17.69
N GLU A 92 -7.62 -13.81 17.42
CA GLU A 92 -6.43 -13.59 18.23
C GLU A 92 -5.51 -12.46 17.73
N THR A 93 -5.48 -12.14 16.42
CA THR A 93 -4.56 -11.13 15.84
C THR A 93 -5.16 -10.43 14.59
N GLY A 94 -5.91 -9.35 14.78
CA GLY A 94 -6.56 -8.62 13.67
C GLY A 94 -5.56 -8.01 12.68
N ALA A 95 -5.76 -8.20 11.37
CA ALA A 95 -4.82 -7.75 10.32
C ALA A 95 -5.44 -6.79 9.30
N CYS A 96 -4.77 -5.66 9.05
CA CYS A 96 -5.12 -4.76 7.95
C CYS A 96 -3.90 -3.98 7.46
N LYS A 97 -3.66 -4.02 6.15
CA LYS A 97 -2.49 -3.44 5.47
C LYS A 97 -2.68 -1.94 5.31
N SER A 98 -1.67 -1.13 5.65
CA SER A 98 -1.53 0.24 5.16
C SER A 98 -0.05 0.54 4.87
N CYS A 99 0.27 1.35 3.86
CA CYS A 99 1.64 1.68 3.47
C CYS A 99 1.87 3.20 3.36
N SER A 100 2.94 3.67 4.02
CA SER A 100 3.56 5.01 4.08
C SER A 100 2.63 6.17 4.53
N SER A 101 2.90 6.93 5.59
CA SER A 101 4.12 7.73 5.84
C SER A 101 4.35 8.03 7.35
N SER A 102 3.69 7.32 8.26
CA SER A 102 3.94 7.37 9.72
C SER A 102 3.39 6.11 10.35
N GLU A 103 4.13 5.01 10.25
CA GLU A 103 3.66 3.65 10.61
C GLU A 103 2.98 3.61 11.98
N ASP A 104 3.54 4.29 12.98
CA ASP A 104 2.93 4.32 14.30
C ASP A 104 1.67 5.21 14.34
N THR A 105 1.72 6.46 13.86
CA THR A 105 0.58 7.39 14.03
C THR A 105 -0.63 6.99 13.20
N LEU A 106 -0.39 6.52 11.97
CA LEU A 106 -1.45 6.10 11.07
C LEU A 106 -2.10 4.80 11.57
N LYS A 107 -1.29 3.81 11.99
CA LYS A 107 -1.77 2.58 12.63
C LYS A 107 -2.65 2.91 13.85
N HIS A 108 -2.17 3.75 14.77
CA HIS A 108 -2.94 4.12 15.95
C HIS A 108 -4.26 4.84 15.60
N GLY A 109 -4.27 5.67 14.56
CA GLY A 109 -5.49 6.33 14.08
C GLY A 109 -6.53 5.33 13.56
N ILE A 110 -6.08 4.41 12.69
CA ILE A 110 -6.92 3.35 12.12
C ILE A 110 -7.44 2.42 13.22
N GLU A 111 -6.56 1.98 14.13
CA GLU A 111 -6.91 1.10 15.25
C GLU A 111 -7.90 1.77 16.20
N SER A 112 -7.70 3.04 16.55
CA SER A 112 -8.64 3.79 17.39
C SER A 112 -10.01 3.95 16.73
N MET A 113 -10.06 4.11 15.41
CA MET A 113 -11.31 4.20 14.67
C MET A 113 -12.03 2.85 14.66
N LEU A 114 -11.34 1.75 14.34
CA LEU A 114 -11.93 0.41 14.34
C LEU A 114 -12.46 0.03 15.73
N LYS A 115 -11.66 0.22 16.79
CA LYS A 115 -12.07 -0.03 18.18
C LYS A 115 -13.27 0.78 18.65
N HIS A 116 -13.45 1.99 18.10
CA HIS A 116 -14.58 2.84 18.47
C HIS A 116 -15.91 2.32 17.92
N TYR A 117 -15.88 1.68 16.75
CA TYR A 117 -17.08 1.20 16.07
C TYR A 117 -17.31 -0.31 16.21
N ILE A 118 -16.26 -1.09 16.48
CA ILE A 118 -16.28 -2.55 16.57
C ILE A 118 -15.50 -2.95 17.83
N GLU A 119 -16.20 -3.26 18.91
CA GLU A 119 -15.60 -3.54 20.23
C GLU A 119 -14.76 -4.82 20.23
N GLU A 120 -15.04 -5.74 19.32
CA GLU A 120 -14.35 -7.01 19.12
C GLU A 120 -12.95 -6.85 18.51
N VAL A 121 -12.63 -5.69 17.92
CA VAL A 121 -11.31 -5.42 17.35
C VAL A 121 -10.34 -5.01 18.48
N ASN A 122 -9.36 -5.86 18.78
CA ASN A 122 -8.39 -5.60 19.86
C ASN A 122 -7.07 -5.00 19.38
N GLU A 123 -6.63 -5.30 18.17
CA GLU A 123 -5.38 -4.82 17.59
C GLU A 123 -5.50 -4.84 16.06
N VAL A 124 -4.72 -3.98 15.41
CA VAL A 124 -4.58 -3.96 13.95
C VAL A 124 -3.11 -4.15 13.63
N GLU A 125 -2.75 -5.21 12.92
CA GLU A 125 -1.39 -5.46 12.45
C GLU A 125 -1.20 -5.10 10.99
N GLN A 126 -0.05 -4.49 10.69
CA GLN A 126 0.39 -4.21 9.33
C GLN A 126 1.14 -5.44 8.80
N ILE A 127 0.60 -6.04 7.73
CA ILE A 127 1.22 -7.18 7.05
C ILE A 127 1.91 -6.68 5.78
N LEU A 128 3.19 -7.03 5.63
CA LEU A 128 3.95 -6.80 4.40
C LEU A 128 3.63 -7.87 3.37
N ASP A 129 3.54 -7.48 2.11
CA ASP A 129 3.40 -8.46 1.05
C ASP A 129 4.69 -9.32 0.95
N PRO A 130 4.60 -10.58 0.52
CA PRO A 130 5.79 -11.44 0.35
C PRO A 130 6.87 -10.81 -0.54
N GLU A 131 6.45 -10.02 -1.52
CA GLU A 131 7.32 -9.27 -2.44
C GLU A 131 8.07 -8.14 -1.74
N GLU A 132 7.40 -7.43 -0.82
CA GLU A 132 8.00 -6.39 0.02
C GLU A 132 8.99 -6.98 1.02
N GLU A 133 8.67 -8.14 1.62
CA GLU A 133 9.62 -8.86 2.46
C GLU A 133 10.89 -9.28 1.70
N ILE A 134 10.73 -9.78 0.48
CA ILE A 134 11.86 -10.17 -0.38
C ILE A 134 12.69 -8.93 -0.72
N ALA A 135 12.05 -7.82 -1.08
CA ALA A 135 12.73 -6.57 -1.38
C ALA A 135 13.56 -6.06 -0.18
N LEU A 136 12.99 -6.10 1.03
CA LEU A 136 13.70 -5.74 2.27
C LEU A 136 14.90 -6.65 2.53
N LYS A 137 14.72 -7.97 2.40
CA LYS A 137 15.82 -8.95 2.60
C LYS A 137 16.95 -8.74 1.59
N GLU A 138 16.62 -8.46 0.33
CA GLU A 138 17.63 -8.17 -0.70
C GLU A 138 18.32 -6.82 -0.46
N PHE A 139 17.59 -5.81 0.01
CA PHE A 139 18.16 -4.50 0.38
C PHE A 139 19.16 -4.64 1.54
N ASP A 140 18.80 -5.36 2.60
CA ASP A 140 19.69 -5.63 3.74
C ASP A 140 20.95 -6.38 3.32
N ARG A 141 20.78 -7.39 2.45
CA ARG A 141 21.91 -8.13 1.88
C ARG A 141 22.84 -7.22 1.09
N PHE A 142 22.29 -6.30 0.31
CA PHE A 142 23.06 -5.33 -0.48
C PHE A 142 23.82 -4.34 0.42
N GLU A 143 23.17 -3.83 1.48
CA GLU A 143 23.83 -2.97 2.47
C GLU A 143 25.02 -3.66 3.15
N GLN A 144 24.86 -4.93 3.53
CA GLN A 144 25.93 -5.71 4.14
C GLN A 144 27.12 -5.88 3.19
N GLN A 145 26.85 -6.13 1.90
CA GLN A 145 27.89 -6.20 0.88
C GLN A 145 28.60 -4.86 0.69
N LEU A 146 27.88 -3.75 0.68
CA LEU A 146 28.48 -2.41 0.61
C LEU A 146 29.35 -2.10 1.83
N LYS A 147 28.89 -2.46 3.04
CA LYS A 147 29.66 -2.30 4.29
C LYS A 147 30.94 -3.16 4.26
N ALA A 148 30.86 -4.41 3.81
CA ALA A 148 32.02 -5.30 3.64
C ALA A 148 33.02 -4.79 2.59
N LYS A 149 32.54 -4.21 1.49
CA LYS A 149 33.39 -3.66 0.42
C LYS A 149 34.08 -2.36 0.86
N LYS A 150 33.40 -1.53 1.66
CA LYS A 150 33.99 -0.34 2.29
C LYS A 150 35.09 -0.69 3.29
N SER A 151 34.94 -1.75 4.09
CA SER A 151 36.00 -2.14 5.03
C SER A 151 37.26 -2.66 4.31
N ASN A 152 37.10 -3.33 3.16
CA ASN A 152 38.22 -3.77 2.33
C ASN A 152 38.93 -2.66 1.54
N GLN A 153 38.33 -1.48 1.35
CA GLN A 153 39.01 -0.32 0.76
C GLN A 153 39.76 0.54 1.77
N ALA A 154 39.41 0.47 3.06
CA ALA A 154 40.08 1.23 4.12
C ALA A 154 41.43 0.62 4.57
N SER A 155 41.80 -0.56 4.07
CA SER A 155 43.03 -1.28 4.46
C SER A 155 44.18 -1.20 3.44
N ALA A 156 43.99 -0.53 2.30
CA ALA A 156 45.07 -0.35 1.33
C ALA A 156 46.00 0.80 1.76
N PRO A 157 47.31 0.56 2.00
CA PRO A 157 48.23 1.63 2.35
C PRO A 157 48.39 2.59 1.15
N PRO A 158 48.64 3.89 1.39
CA PRO A 158 48.80 4.84 0.30
C PRO A 158 50.03 4.45 -0.55
N PRO A 159 49.98 4.68 -1.88
CA PRO A 159 51.10 4.33 -2.75
C PRO A 159 52.33 5.16 -2.37
N SER A 160 53.45 4.47 -2.14
CA SER A 160 54.73 5.10 -1.87
C SER A 160 55.19 5.90 -3.10
N LEU A 161 55.58 7.16 -2.86
CA LEU A 161 56.24 8.06 -3.83
C LEU A 161 57.57 7.50 -4.33
#